data_AF-A0A1A6HH06-F1
#
_entry.id   AF-A0A1A6HH06-F1
#
_cell.length_a   1.000
_cell.length_b   1.000
_cell.length_c   1.000
_cell.angle_alpha   90.00
_cell.angle_beta   90.00
_cell.angle_gamma   90.00
#
_symmetry.space_group_name_H-M   'P 1'
#
loop_
_entity.id
_entity.type
_entity.pdbx_description
1 polymer ?
#
loop_
_entity_poly.entity_id
_entity_poly.type
_entity_poly.pdbx_seq_one_letter_code
_entity_poly.pdbx_strand_id
1 'polypeptide(L)'
;PIQNTSTTLHLQLSICLFLADLLFLTGINRTEPKVLCSLIAGMLHYLYLASFMWMFLEGLHLFLTVRNLKVANYSNSGRFKKRFMYP
;
A
#
# COMPACT_ATOMS: atom_id res chain seq x y z
N PRO A 1 -2.11 12.04 8.03
CA PRO A 1 -2.66 12.02 6.66
C PRO A 1 -2.52 10.65 5.95
N ILE A 2 -2.90 9.54 6.60
CA ILE A 2 -2.54 8.19 6.10
C ILE A 2 -3.63 7.13 6.40
N GLN A 3 -4.90 7.51 6.50
CA GLN A 3 -5.98 6.56 6.84
C GLN A 3 -6.83 6.12 5.63
N ASN A 4 -6.45 6.49 4.40
CA ASN A 4 -7.29 6.26 3.22
C ASN A 4 -6.81 5.11 2.31
N THR A 5 -5.54 4.69 2.38
CA THR A 5 -4.99 3.68 1.46
C THR A 5 -5.59 2.30 1.71
N SER A 6 -5.73 1.91 2.98
CA SER A 6 -6.38 0.65 3.37
C SER A 6 -7.86 0.62 3.02
N THR A 7 -8.60 1.70 3.28
CA THR A 7 -10.05 1.78 2.98
C THR A 7 -10.32 1.74 1.48
N THR A 8 -9.49 2.41 0.67
CA THR A 8 -9.60 2.37 -0.79
C THR A 8 -9.35 0.96 -1.32
N LEU A 9 -8.41 0.23 -0.72
CA LEU A 9 -8.09 -1.14 -1.11
C LEU A 9 -9.22 -2.12 -0.79
N HIS A 10 -9.83 -2.00 0.39
CA HIS A 10 -11.00 -2.78 0.78
C HIS A 10 -12.23 -2.48 -0.10
N LEU A 11 -12.42 -1.22 -0.49
CA LEU A 11 -13.47 -0.82 -1.43
C LEU A 11 -13.24 -1.39 -2.83
N GLN A 12 -12.01 -1.29 -3.35
CA GLN A 12 -11.65 -1.83 -4.67
C GLN A 12 -11.87 -3.35 -4.71
N LEU A 13 -11.46 -4.07 -3.65
CA LEU A 13 -11.64 -5.52 -3.52
C LEU A 13 -13.12 -5.90 -3.37
N SER A 14 -13.88 -5.16 -2.54
CA SER A 14 -15.33 -5.37 -2.39
C SER A 14 -16.08 -5.12 -3.69
N ILE A 15 -15.71 -4.08 -4.44
CA ILE A 15 -16.31 -3.78 -5.75
C ILE A 15 -15.96 -4.87 -6.76
N CYS A 16 -14.72 -5.36 -6.80
CA CYS A 16 -14.31 -6.47 -7.66
C CYS A 16 -15.07 -7.76 -7.33
N LEU A 17 -15.24 -8.10 -6.04
CA LEU A 17 -16.04 -9.25 -5.61
C LEU A 17 -17.53 -9.06 -5.90
N PHE A 18 -18.06 -7.86 -5.71
CA PHE A 18 -19.45 -7.56 -6.03
C PHE A 18 -19.71 -7.68 -7.53
N LEU A 19 -18.82 -7.14 -8.38
CA LEU A 19 -18.88 -7.31 -9.83
C LEU A 19 -18.75 -8.78 -10.24
N ALA A 20 -17.89 -9.55 -9.58
CA ALA A 20 -17.77 -10.99 -9.78
C ALA A 20 -19.08 -11.73 -9.51
N ASP A 21 -19.70 -11.47 -8.36
CA ASP A 21 -20.96 -12.10 -7.94
C ASP A 21 -22.12 -11.63 -8.82
N LEU A 22 -22.17 -10.34 -9.17
CA LEU A 22 -23.19 -9.77 -10.06
C LEU A 22 -23.07 -10.34 -11.48
N LEU A 23 -21.85 -10.50 -11.99
CA LEU A 23 -21.57 -11.17 -13.26
C LEU A 23 -21.87 -12.66 -13.21
N PHE A 24 -21.65 -13.33 -12.08
CA PHE A 24 -22.05 -14.72 -11.89
C PHE A 24 -23.57 -14.87 -11.91
N LEU A 25 -24.29 -13.98 -11.21
CA LEU A 25 -25.74 -13.94 -11.15
C LEU A 25 -26.39 -13.61 -12.51
N THR A 26 -25.79 -12.69 -13.28
CA THR A 26 -26.25 -12.36 -14.65
C THR A 26 -25.80 -13.35 -15.71
N GLY A 27 -24.62 -13.97 -15.55
CA GLY A 27 -24.06 -14.98 -16.45
C GLY A 27 -24.73 -16.35 -16.34
N ILE A 28 -25.33 -16.70 -15.19
CA ILE A 28 -26.18 -17.90 -15.08
C ILE A 28 -27.35 -17.87 -16.07
N ASN A 29 -27.83 -16.69 -16.45
CA ASN A 29 -28.90 -16.54 -17.45
C ASN A 29 -28.40 -16.78 -18.89
N ARG A 30 -27.09 -16.80 -19.14
CA ARG A 30 -26.45 -16.99 -20.45
C ARG A 30 -25.08 -17.66 -20.28
N THR A 31 -25.06 -19.00 -20.24
CA THR A 31 -23.97 -19.91 -20.66
C THR A 31 -22.51 -19.42 -20.58
N GLU A 32 -21.68 -20.17 -19.82
CA GLU A 32 -20.22 -20.35 -19.98
C GLU A 32 -19.25 -19.23 -19.51
N PRO A 33 -18.90 -19.11 -18.22
CA PRO A 33 -17.82 -18.19 -17.83
C PRO A 33 -16.71 -18.85 -16.99
N LYS A 34 -15.82 -19.63 -17.64
CA LYS A 34 -14.47 -19.91 -17.09
C LYS A 34 -13.59 -18.66 -17.02
N VAL A 35 -13.89 -17.66 -17.85
CA VAL A 35 -13.12 -16.40 -18.00
C VAL A 35 -13.22 -15.53 -16.75
N LEU A 36 -14.40 -15.49 -16.10
CA LEU A 36 -14.63 -14.66 -14.92
C LEU A 36 -13.80 -15.11 -13.72
N CYS A 37 -13.75 -16.42 -13.46
CA CYS A 37 -12.96 -16.99 -12.35
C CYS A 37 -11.47 -16.65 -12.48
N SER A 38 -10.92 -16.78 -13.70
CA SER A 38 -9.53 -16.44 -14.00
C SER A 38 -9.26 -14.93 -13.85
N LEU A 39 -10.20 -14.07 -14.26
CA LEU A 39 -10.07 -12.62 -14.13
C LEU A 39 -10.07 -12.18 -12.66
N ILE A 40 -10.94 -12.76 -11.83
CA ILE A 40 -11.02 -12.45 -10.40
C ILE A 40 -9.75 -12.90 -9.69
N ALA A 41 -9.26 -14.11 -9.99
CA ALA A 41 -8.01 -14.62 -9.45
C ALA A 41 -6.83 -13.71 -9.81
N GLY A 42 -6.77 -13.22 -11.06
CA GLY A 42 -5.77 -12.27 -11.51
C GLY A 42 -5.87 -10.91 -10.81
N MET A 43 -7.08 -10.34 -10.73
CA MET A 43 -7.33 -9.06 -10.06
C MET A 43 -6.97 -9.10 -8.57
N LEU A 44 -7.37 -10.16 -7.86
CA LEU A 44 -7.12 -10.32 -6.44
C LEU A 44 -5.61 -10.44 -6.17
N HIS A 45 -4.90 -11.19 -7.01
CA HIS A 45 -3.45 -11.32 -6.91
C HIS A 45 -2.73 -9.99 -7.12
N TYR A 46 -3.11 -9.23 -8.15
CA TYR A 46 -2.51 -7.93 -8.46
C TYR A 46 -2.74 -6.89 -7.35
N LEU A 47 -3.96 -6.86 -6.78
CA LEU A 47 -4.30 -5.97 -5.68
C LEU A 47 -3.55 -6.32 -4.39
N TYR A 48 -3.36 -7.61 -4.11
CA TYR A 48 -2.57 -8.05 -2.96
C TYR A 48 -1.09 -7.65 -3.10
N LEU A 49 -0.52 -7.78 -4.30
CA LEU A 49 0.83 -7.29 -4.60
C LEU A 49 0.93 -5.77 -4.43
N ALA A 50 -0.05 -5.03 -4.94
CA ALA A 50 -0.09 -3.58 -4.81
C ALA A 50 -0.18 -3.13 -3.33
N SER A 51 -1.00 -3.82 -2.52
CA SER A 51 -1.10 -3.56 -1.07
C SER A 51 0.23 -3.81 -0.36
N PHE A 52 0.88 -4.92 -0.69
CA PHE A 52 2.14 -5.32 -0.10
C PHE A 52 3.26 -4.34 -0.46
N MET A 53 3.32 -3.93 -1.73
CA MET A 53 4.28 -2.92 -2.20
C MET A 53 4.05 -1.58 -1.51
N TRP A 54 2.79 -1.14 -1.37
CA TRP A 54 2.47 0.12 -0.70
C TRP A 54 2.86 0.09 0.78
N MET A 55 2.56 -1.00 1.49
CA MET A 55 2.91 -1.17 2.89
C MET A 55 4.43 -1.29 3.09
N PHE A 56 5.14 -1.95 2.16
CA PHE A 56 6.60 -1.99 2.17
C PHE A 56 7.22 -0.60 1.91
N LEU A 57 6.66 0.18 0.99
CA LEU A 57 7.12 1.54 0.70
C LEU A 57 6.91 2.48 1.88
N GLU A 58 5.75 2.42 2.54
CA GLU A 58 5.47 3.13 3.80
C GLU A 58 6.50 2.74 4.89
N GLY A 59 6.79 1.45 5.03
CA GLY A 59 7.80 0.95 5.97
C GLY A 59 9.21 1.43 5.65
N LEU A 60 9.60 1.41 4.37
CA LEU A 60 10.89 1.93 3.90
C LEU A 60 11.00 3.43 4.11
N HIS A 61 9.94 4.17 3.82
CA HIS A 61 9.86 5.62 4.02
C HIS A 61 10.04 5.99 5.50
N LEU A 62 9.39 5.25 6.41
CA LEU A 62 9.60 5.39 7.85
C LEU A 62 11.03 5.06 8.25
N PHE A 63 11.59 3.96 7.74
CA PHE A 63 12.96 3.55 8.05
C PHE A 63 14.00 4.58 7.61
N LEU A 64 13.90 5.08 6.38
CA LEU A 64 14.75 6.14 5.84
C LEU A 64 14.59 7.42 6.66
N THR A 65 13.38 7.80 7.04
CA THR A 65 13.12 8.98 7.88
C THR A 65 13.80 8.85 9.24
N VAL A 66 13.68 7.70 9.92
CA VAL A 66 14.35 7.45 11.21
C VAL A 66 15.87 7.51 11.09
N ARG A 67 16.44 6.94 10.02
CA ARG A 67 17.89 6.98 9.75
C ARG A 67 18.37 8.41 9.48
N ASN A 68 17.64 9.17 8.68
CA ASN A 68 17.93 10.58 8.40
C ASN A 68 17.81 11.43 9.67
N LEU A 69 16.80 11.22 10.51
CA LEU A 69 16.67 11.90 11.80
C LEU A 69 17.85 11.57 12.72
N LYS A 70 18.29 10.30 12.77
CA LYS A 70 19.46 9.91 13.57
C LYS A 70 20.75 10.56 13.08
N VAL A 71 20.95 10.63 11.75
CA VAL A 71 22.13 11.28 11.15
C VAL A 71 22.10 12.80 11.36
N ALA A 72 20.92 13.42 11.22
CA ALA A 72 20.72 14.84 11.49
C ALA A 72 20.92 15.16 12.98
N ASN A 73 20.51 14.27 13.88
CA ASN A 73 20.74 14.44 15.32
C ASN A 73 22.22 14.32 15.68
N TYR A 74 22.96 13.38 15.09
CA TYR A 74 24.41 13.30 15.23
C TYR A 74 25.11 14.56 14.69
N SER A 75 24.72 15.00 13.49
CA SER A 75 25.23 16.24 12.87
C SER A 75 24.88 17.49 13.70
N ASN A 76 23.68 17.54 14.28
CA ASN A 76 23.25 18.60 15.17
C ASN A 76 24.05 18.61 16.48
N SER A 77 24.33 17.45 17.08
CA SER A 77 25.21 17.36 18.26
C SER A 77 26.64 17.82 17.92
N GLY A 78 27.15 17.49 16.74
CA GLY A 78 28.43 18.00 16.23
C GLY A 78 28.43 19.52 15.98
N ARG A 79 27.35 20.08 15.45
CA ARG A 79 27.20 21.54 15.25
C ARG A 79 26.97 22.30 16.56
N PHE A 80 26.22 21.71 17.49
CA PHE A 80 25.98 22.26 18.83
C PHE A 80 27.28 22.28 19.62
N LYS A 81 28.06 21.20 19.60
CA LYS A 81 29.40 21.16 20.20
C LYS A 81 30.35 22.17 19.55
N LYS A 82 30.32 22.35 18.22
CA LYS A 82 31.11 23.38 17.52
C LYS A 82 30.66 24.82 17.85
N ARG A 83 29.37 25.05 18.11
CA ARG A 83 28.83 26.37 18.48
C ARG A 83 29.02 26.71 19.97
N PHE A 84 29.21 25.70 20.82
CA PHE A 84 29.56 25.88 22.23
C PHE A 84 31.08 25.95 22.47
N MET A 85 31.90 25.43 21.55
CA MET A 85 33.37 25.42 21.63
C MET A 85 34.03 26.65 21.01
N TYR A 86 33.25 27.58 20.46
CA TYR A 86 33.70 28.90 20.04
C TYR A 86 32.75 29.95 20.66
N PRO A 87 33.21 30.75 21.64
CA PRO A 87 32.46 31.92 22.11
C PRO A 87 32.33 32.98 21.02
#